data_AF-A0A9N9I6A6-F1
#
_entry.id   AF-A0A9N9I6A6-F1
#
_cell.length_a   1.000
_cell.length_b   1.000
_cell.length_c   1.000
_cell.angle_alpha   90.00
_cell.angle_beta   90.00
_cell.angle_gamma   90.00
#
_symmetry.space_group_name_H-M   'P 1'
#
loop_
_entity.id
_entity.type
_entity.pdbx_description
1 polymer ?
#
loop_
_entity_poly.entity_id
_entity_poly.type
_entity_poly.pdbx_seq_one_letter_code
_entity_poly.pdbx_strand_id
1 'polypeptide(L)'
;MVDHKDIEFAQIKVIKTALRKGKKYDNLAKNYGEYLKKLRAEKNPNDYIKTVAIKMFPSEEAYNLRLENYRSRYADKDLCTSLEELYELYYHIAKEENRERSDDEIEQILRAMSI
;
A
#
# COMPACT_ATOMS: atom_id res chain seq x y z
N MET A 1 -1.15 -2.82 -13.50
CA MET A 1 -0.22 -2.03 -12.67
C MET A 1 -1.08 -1.37 -11.60
N VAL A 2 -0.73 -1.55 -10.32
CA VAL A 2 -1.46 -0.94 -9.21
C VAL A 2 -1.17 0.57 -9.21
N ASP A 3 -2.19 1.41 -9.10
CA ASP A 3 -2.03 2.86 -9.05
C ASP A 3 -2.63 3.50 -7.78
N HIS A 4 -2.53 4.82 -7.67
CA HIS A 4 -3.05 5.53 -6.50
C HIS A 4 -4.56 5.41 -6.30
N LYS A 5 -5.35 5.15 -7.35
CA LYS A 5 -6.80 4.94 -7.24
C LYS A 5 -7.13 3.60 -6.62
N ASP A 6 -6.35 2.56 -6.89
CA ASP A 6 -6.49 1.27 -6.21
C ASP A 6 -6.24 1.41 -4.70
N ILE A 7 -5.17 2.11 -4.33
CA ILE A 7 -4.84 2.43 -2.94
C ILE A 7 -5.92 3.30 -2.28
N GLU A 8 -6.39 4.33 -2.99
CA GLU A 8 -7.47 5.22 -2.52
C GLU A 8 -8.73 4.41 -2.21
N PHE A 9 -9.12 3.52 -3.13
CA PHE A 9 -10.30 2.66 -2.98
C PHE A 9 -10.16 1.70 -1.80
N ALA A 10 -9.01 1.04 -1.65
CA ALA A 10 -8.74 0.14 -0.54
C ALA A 10 -8.74 0.87 0.82
N GLN A 11 -8.16 2.08 0.91
CA GLN A 11 -8.24 2.90 2.13
C GLN A 11 -9.70 3.27 2.48
N ILE A 12 -10.52 3.63 1.47
CA ILE A 12 -11.95 3.89 1.68
C ILE A 12 -12.67 2.64 2.19
N LYS A 13 -12.33 1.45 1.67
CA LYS A 13 -12.89 0.17 2.16
C LYS A 13 -12.56 -0.04 3.64
N VAL A 14 -11.29 0.15 4.03
CA VAL A 14 -10.87 0.06 5.45
C VAL A 14 -11.65 1.04 6.33
N ILE A 15 -11.79 2.31 5.93
CA ILE A 15 -12.55 3.32 6.68
C ILE A 15 -14.01 2.90 6.84
N LYS A 16 -14.67 2.49 5.75
CA LYS A 16 -16.08 2.05 5.77
C LYS A 16 -16.27 0.84 6.68
N THR A 17 -15.37 -0.15 6.59
CA THR A 17 -15.43 -1.34 7.44
C THR A 17 -15.24 -0.98 8.90
N ALA A 18 -14.25 -0.15 9.24
CA ALA A 18 -14.00 0.31 10.60
C ALA A 18 -15.23 1.00 11.21
N LEU A 19 -15.83 1.95 10.50
CA LEU A 19 -17.02 2.69 10.96
C LEU A 19 -18.23 1.77 11.17
N ARG A 20 -18.44 0.77 10.30
CA ARG A 20 -19.53 -0.21 10.46
C ARG A 20 -19.40 -1.06 11.72
N LYS A 21 -18.18 -1.28 12.20
CA LYS A 21 -17.89 -2.08 13.40
C LYS A 21 -17.97 -1.27 14.70
N GLY A 22 -18.30 0.01 14.61
CA GLY A 22 -18.64 0.90 15.73
C GLY A 22 -17.44 1.58 16.39
N LYS A 23 -17.74 2.32 17.47
CA LYS A 23 -16.84 3.30 18.11
C LYS A 23 -15.44 2.79 18.45
N LYS A 24 -15.29 1.49 18.71
CA LYS A 24 -14.00 0.86 19.01
C LYS A 24 -12.94 1.05 17.91
N TYR A 25 -13.35 1.30 16.67
CA TYR A 25 -12.44 1.53 15.54
C TYR A 25 -12.49 2.95 14.96
N ASP A 26 -13.11 3.91 15.65
CA ASP A 26 -13.17 5.31 15.17
C ASP A 26 -11.77 5.91 14.99
N ASN A 27 -10.83 5.60 15.89
CA ASN A 27 -9.44 6.04 15.77
C ASN A 27 -8.76 5.45 14.52
N LEU A 28 -9.07 4.21 14.17
CA LEU A 28 -8.55 3.60 12.95
C LEU A 28 -9.13 4.29 11.72
N ALA A 29 -10.46 4.50 11.68
CA ALA A 29 -11.11 5.23 10.60
C ALA A 29 -10.54 6.65 10.44
N LYS A 30 -10.27 7.35 11.54
CA LYS A 30 -9.64 8.67 11.53
C LYS A 30 -8.24 8.64 10.94
N ASN A 31 -7.40 7.70 11.37
CA ASN A 31 -6.02 7.57 10.87
C ASN A 31 -5.99 7.33 9.35
N TYR A 32 -6.83 6.40 8.86
CA TYR A 32 -6.94 6.15 7.42
C TYR A 32 -7.57 7.33 6.67
N GLY A 33 -8.47 8.09 7.30
CA GLY A 33 -8.97 9.34 6.77
C GLY A 33 -7.85 10.37 6.54
N GLU A 34 -6.90 10.48 7.45
CA GLU A 34 -5.73 11.36 7.29
C GLU A 34 -4.78 10.86 6.19
N TYR A 35 -4.54 9.54 6.10
CA TYR A 35 -3.75 8.96 5.00
C TYR A 35 -4.38 9.23 3.63
N LEU A 36 -5.71 9.10 3.53
CA LEU A 36 -6.47 9.39 2.32
C LEU A 36 -6.40 10.87 1.93
N LYS A 37 -6.56 11.78 2.90
CA LYS A 37 -6.40 13.23 2.67
C LYS A 37 -5.01 13.55 2.15
N LYS A 38 -3.98 12.98 2.78
CA LYS A 38 -2.59 13.19 2.36
C LYS A 38 -2.39 12.71 0.93
N LEU A 39 -2.79 11.48 0.60
CA LEU A 39 -2.70 10.92 -0.76
C LEU A 39 -3.35 11.83 -1.80
N ARG A 40 -4.55 12.35 -1.53
CA ARG A 40 -5.29 13.23 -2.44
C ARG A 40 -4.67 14.63 -2.60
N ALA A 41 -3.84 15.06 -1.65
CA ALA A 41 -3.17 16.35 -1.68
C ALA A 41 -1.82 16.30 -2.42
N GLU A 42 -1.30 15.12 -2.73
CA GLU A 42 -0.01 14.96 -3.40
C GLU A 42 -0.09 15.42 -4.86
N LYS A 43 0.93 16.16 -5.31
CA LYS A 43 1.06 16.61 -6.70
C LYS A 43 1.27 15.44 -7.66
N ASN A 44 2.01 14.41 -7.22
CA ASN A 44 2.17 13.16 -7.94
C ASN A 44 1.81 11.98 -7.01
N PRO A 45 0.53 11.59 -6.97
CA PRO A 45 0.07 10.57 -6.03
C PRO A 45 0.63 9.19 -6.35
N ASN A 46 0.97 8.89 -7.61
CA ASN A 46 1.60 7.63 -8.00
C ASN A 46 3.04 7.52 -7.47
N ASP A 47 3.86 8.57 -7.60
CA ASP A 47 5.22 8.57 -7.03
C ASP A 47 5.19 8.51 -5.49
N TYR A 48 4.21 9.17 -4.89
CA TYR A 48 4.00 9.12 -3.45
C TYR A 48 3.71 7.71 -2.94
N ILE A 49 2.76 6.98 -3.56
CA ILE A 49 2.44 5.61 -3.11
C ILE A 49 3.62 4.66 -3.29
N LYS A 50 4.44 4.83 -4.34
CA LYS A 50 5.67 4.05 -4.55
C LYS A 50 6.66 4.27 -3.41
N THR A 51 6.90 5.53 -3.08
CA THR A 51 7.78 5.90 -1.95
C THR A 51 7.27 5.31 -0.63
N VAL A 52 5.96 5.39 -0.38
CA VAL A 52 5.33 4.81 0.81
C VAL A 52 5.47 3.29 0.82
N ALA A 53 5.20 2.63 -0.31
CA ALA A 53 5.27 1.18 -0.46
C ALA A 53 6.68 0.64 -0.15
N ILE A 54 7.71 1.17 -0.80
CA ILE A 54 9.11 0.74 -0.64
C ILE A 54 9.57 0.92 0.81
N LYS A 55 9.23 2.07 1.43
CA LYS A 55 9.56 2.32 2.83
C LYS A 55 8.84 1.38 3.79
N MET A 56 7.61 1.01 3.46
CA MET A 56 6.77 0.18 4.32
C MET A 56 7.15 -1.30 4.23
N PHE A 57 7.49 -1.78 3.03
CA PHE A 57 7.77 -3.17 2.72
C PHE A 57 9.06 -3.31 1.91
N PRO A 58 10.23 -3.13 2.57
CA PRO A 58 11.52 -3.32 1.91
C PRO A 58 11.79 -4.79 1.56
N SER A 59 11.09 -5.74 2.20
CA SER A 59 11.23 -7.17 1.96
C SER A 59 9.92 -7.93 2.21
N GLU A 60 9.87 -9.19 1.78
CA GLU A 60 8.74 -10.09 2.03
C GLU A 60 8.57 -10.39 3.53
N GLU A 61 9.66 -10.49 4.29
CA GLU A 61 9.61 -10.69 5.75
C GLU A 61 8.94 -9.51 6.45
N ALA A 62 9.25 -8.27 6.02
CA ALA A 62 8.62 -7.07 6.56
C ALA A 62 7.12 -7.04 6.29
N TYR A 63 6.69 -7.52 5.11
CA TYR A 63 5.29 -7.68 4.76
C TYR A 63 4.59 -8.75 5.61
N ASN A 64 5.17 -9.96 5.71
CA ASN A 64 4.59 -11.05 6.48
C ASN A 64 4.45 -10.69 7.98
N LEU A 65 5.48 -10.07 8.56
CA LEU A 65 5.44 -9.59 9.95
C LEU A 65 4.34 -8.54 10.16
N ARG A 66 4.10 -7.67 9.16
CA ARG A 66 3.03 -6.67 9.23
C ARG A 66 1.65 -7.35 9.26
N LEU A 67 1.41 -8.33 8.39
CA LEU A 67 0.13 -9.05 8.34
C LEU A 67 -0.15 -9.82 9.63
N GLU A 68 0.86 -10.51 10.17
CA GLU A 68 0.73 -11.24 11.45
C GLU A 68 0.34 -10.28 12.59
N ASN A 69 0.98 -9.11 12.65
CA ASN A 69 0.65 -8.09 13.64
C ASN A 69 -0.81 -7.60 13.51
N TYR A 70 -1.33 -7.46 12.28
CA TYR A 70 -2.74 -7.07 12.08
C TYR A 70 -3.72 -8.16 12.48
N ARG A 71 -3.43 -9.42 12.13
CA ARG A 71 -4.22 -10.59 12.53
C ARG A 71 -4.31 -10.72 14.05
N SER A 72 -3.20 -10.48 14.75
CA SER A 72 -3.14 -10.52 16.22
C SER A 72 -3.88 -9.33 16.86
N ARG A 73 -3.74 -8.13 16.28
CA ARG A 73 -4.32 -6.89 16.84
C ARG A 73 -5.82 -6.75 16.61
N TYR A 74 -6.34 -7.25 15.50
CA TYR A 74 -7.73 -7.04 15.10
C TYR A 74 -8.47 -8.38 14.99
N ALA A 75 -9.22 -8.73 16.03
CA ALA A 75 -10.08 -9.92 16.06
C ALA A 75 -11.26 -9.86 15.06
N ASP A 76 -11.59 -8.67 14.54
CA ASP A 76 -12.66 -8.53 13.54
C ASP A 76 -12.15 -8.95 12.16
N LYS A 77 -12.70 -10.05 11.65
CA LYS A 77 -12.27 -10.67 10.40
C LYS A 77 -12.43 -9.74 9.19
N ASP A 78 -13.55 -9.03 9.07
CA ASP A 78 -13.81 -8.15 7.92
C ASP A 78 -12.83 -6.97 7.90
N LEU A 79 -12.56 -6.40 9.08
CA LEU A 79 -11.57 -5.33 9.21
C LEU A 79 -10.18 -5.86 8.87
N CYS A 80 -9.80 -7.02 9.40
CA CYS A 80 -8.51 -7.65 9.11
C CYS A 80 -8.34 -7.90 7.60
N THR A 81 -9.34 -8.51 6.95
CA THR A 81 -9.31 -8.74 5.49
C THR A 81 -9.19 -7.44 4.69
N SER A 82 -9.93 -6.38 5.07
CA SER A 82 -9.79 -5.09 4.38
C SER A 82 -8.41 -4.45 4.53
N LEU A 83 -7.73 -4.68 5.66
CA LEU A 83 -6.36 -4.24 5.86
C LEU A 83 -5.40 -5.08 5.02
N GLU A 84 -5.54 -6.41 5.03
CA GLU A 84 -4.71 -7.32 4.24
C GLU A 84 -4.74 -6.96 2.75
N GLU A 85 -5.93 -6.75 2.18
CA GLU A 85 -6.08 -6.31 0.78
C GLU A 85 -5.35 -4.99 0.50
N LEU A 86 -5.45 -3.99 1.40
CA LEU A 86 -4.74 -2.73 1.23
C LEU A 86 -3.21 -2.93 1.25
N TYR A 87 -2.72 -3.75 2.18
CA TYR A 87 -1.28 -3.96 2.35
C TYR A 87 -0.69 -4.87 1.28
N GLU A 88 -1.48 -5.77 0.71
CA GLU A 88 -1.12 -6.54 -0.47
C GLU A 88 -0.88 -5.62 -1.68
N LEU A 89 -1.73 -4.60 -1.91
CA LEU A 89 -1.50 -3.59 -2.95
C LEU A 89 -0.18 -2.83 -2.74
N TYR A 90 0.09 -2.38 -1.51
CA TYR A 90 1.36 -1.73 -1.20
C TYR A 90 2.55 -2.65 -1.38
N TYR A 91 2.43 -3.93 -1.02
CA TYR A 91 3.50 -4.91 -1.21
C TYR A 91 3.77 -5.20 -2.68
N HIS A 92 2.72 -5.31 -3.51
CA HIS A 92 2.88 -5.46 -4.96
C HIS A 92 3.64 -4.29 -5.58
N ILE A 93 3.30 -3.04 -5.19
CA ILE A 93 4.04 -1.86 -5.63
C ILE A 93 5.51 -1.97 -5.19
N ALA A 94 5.78 -2.26 -3.91
CA ALA A 94 7.15 -2.34 -3.40
C ALA A 94 7.97 -3.43 -4.11
N LYS A 95 7.38 -4.59 -4.35
CA LYS A 95 8.02 -5.71 -5.05
C LYS A 95 8.31 -5.37 -6.51
N GLU A 96 7.42 -4.67 -7.19
CA GLU A 96 7.62 -4.22 -8.57
C GLU A 96 8.71 -3.15 -8.65
N GLU A 97 8.77 -2.21 -7.71
CA GLU A 97 9.80 -1.16 -7.70
C GLU A 97 11.19 -1.68 -7.30
N ASN A 98 11.25 -2.70 -6.44
CA ASN A 98 12.50 -3.31 -5.99
C ASN A 98 12.97 -4.47 -6.89
N ARG A 99 12.25 -4.79 -7.97
CA ARG A 99 12.64 -5.89 -8.86
C ARG A 99 13.92 -5.55 -9.61
N GLU A 100 14.72 -6.58 -9.86
CA GLU A 100 15.82 -6.45 -10.81
C GLU A 100 15.26 -6.16 -12.21
N ARG A 101 15.90 -5.22 -12.92
CA ARG A 101 15.61 -4.98 -14.33
C ARG A 101 16.07 -6.18 -15.14
N SER A 102 15.30 -6.57 -16.16
CA SER A 102 15.78 -7.59 -17.10
C SER A 102 16.91 -7.04 -17.98
N ASP A 103 17.69 -7.95 -18.58
CA ASP A 103 18.74 -7.58 -19.53
C ASP A 103 18.17 -6.72 -20.68
N ASP A 104 16.97 -7.06 -21.20
CA ASP A 104 16.30 -6.28 -22.24
C ASP A 104 15.98 -4.84 -21.79
N GLU A 105 15.54 -4.65 -20.55
CA GLU A 105 15.26 -3.33 -19.99
C GLU A 105 16.56 -2.53 -19.79
N ILE A 106 17.63 -3.20 -19.34
CA ILE A 106 18.95 -2.59 -19.20
C ILE A 106 19.46 -2.14 -20.57
N GLU A 107 19.42 -3.01 -21.58
CA GLU A 107 19.83 -2.72 -22.95
C GLU A 107 19.04 -1.57 -23.59
N GLN A 108 17.71 -1.51 -23.36
CA GLN A 108 16.88 -0.40 -23.83
C GLN A 108 17.28 0.93 -23.19
N ILE A 109 17.58 0.93 -21.88
CA ILE A 109 18.04 2.13 -21.16
C ILE A 109 19.41 2.57 -21.68
N LEU A 110 20.35 1.63 -21.86
CA LEU A 110 21.69 1.93 -22.40
C LEU A 110 21.59 2.60 -23.78
N ARG A 111 20.78 2.03 -24.68
CA ARG A 111 20.48 2.63 -26.00
C ARG A 111 19.88 4.03 -25.89
N ALA A 112 18.94 4.25 -24.98
CA ALA A 112 18.34 5.57 -24.76
C ALA A 112 19.35 6.59 -24.21
N MET A 113 20.35 6.13 -23.44
CA MET A 113 21.46 6.93 -22.94
C MET A 113 22.57 7.14 -23.98
N SER A 114 22.48 6.53 -25.16
CA SER A 114 23.52 6.55 -26.20
C SER A 114 24.87 5.99 -25.74
N ILE A 115 24.84 4.99 -24.84
CA ILE A 115 25.99 4.17 -24.43
C ILE A 115 25.87 2.82 -25.14
#